data_AF-A0A2P5N174-F1
#
_entry.id   AF-A0A2P5N174-F1
#
_cell.length_a   1.000
_cell.length_b   1.000
_cell.length_c   1.000
_cell.angle_alpha   90.00
_cell.angle_beta   90.00
_cell.angle_gamma   90.00
#
_symmetry.space_group_name_H-M   'P 1'
#
loop_
_entity.id
_entity.type
_entity.pdbx_description
1 polymer ?
#
loop_
_entity_poly.entity_id
_entity_poly.type
_entity_poly.pdbx_seq_one_letter_code
_entity_poly.pdbx_strand_id
1 'polypeptide(L)' 'MPVIQRFTHCRVRINAKDHLPPHFHVLMNDGREAWVRIDTQEIIHGKIASREIAEVLAWAKVNREKLAEIFEELQL' A
#
# COMPACT_ATOMS: atom_id res chain seq x y z
N MET A 1 -9.73 -6.75 6.48
CA MET A 1 -8.53 -6.03 5.99
C MET A 1 -8.07 -5.03 7.03
N PRO A 2 -6.88 -5.21 7.60
CA PRO A 2 -6.28 -4.23 8.50
C PRO A 2 -5.83 -2.95 7.78
N VAL A 3 -6.06 -1.81 8.42
CA VAL A 3 -5.40 -0.54 8.06
C VAL A 3 -4.06 -0.52 8.78
N ILE A 4 -2.98 -0.38 8.02
CA ILE A 4 -1.60 -0.42 8.54
C ILE A 4 -1.16 0.97 9.00
N GLN A 5 -1.51 2.00 8.22
CA GLN A 5 -1.13 3.39 8.48
C GLN A 5 -2.20 4.34 7.94
N ARG A 6 -2.42 5.44 8.67
CA ARG A 6 -3.27 6.55 8.23
C ARG A 6 -2.42 7.78 7.94
N PHE A 7 -2.79 8.49 6.89
CA PHE A 7 -2.24 9.77 6.48
C PHE A 7 -3.40 10.78 6.41
N THR A 8 -3.10 12.06 6.26
CA THR A 8 -4.12 13.12 6.22
C THR A 8 -5.17 12.90 5.12
N HIS A 9 -4.74 12.41 3.94
CA HIS A 9 -5.60 12.29 2.76
C HIS A 9 -5.87 10.86 2.31
N CYS A 10 -5.30 9.86 2.97
CA CYS A 10 -5.43 8.46 2.57
C CYS A 10 -5.14 7.49 3.71
N ARG A 11 -5.40 6.20 3.45
CA ARG A 11 -5.03 5.10 4.34
C ARG A 11 -4.33 3.99 3.57
N VAL A 12 -3.34 3.38 4.20
CA VAL A 12 -2.64 2.19 3.72
C VAL A 12 -3.27 0.94 4.34
N ARG A 13 -3.54 -0.06 3.51
CA ARG A 13 -4.20 -1.31 3.88
C ARG A 13 -3.60 -2.50 3.12
N ILE A 14 -3.62 -3.69 3.72
CA ILE A 14 -3.24 -4.95 3.04
C ILE A 14 -4.42 -5.91 3.18
N ASN A 15 -4.92 -6.44 2.06
CA ASN A 15 -6.00 -7.42 2.09
C ASN A 15 -5.48 -8.80 2.49
N ALA A 16 -6.33 -9.58 3.14
CA ALA A 16 -6.06 -11.00 3.30
C ALA A 16 -6.40 -11.73 2.00
N LYS A 17 -5.66 -12.81 1.72
CA LYS A 17 -5.82 -13.61 0.50
C LYS A 17 -5.70 -12.78 -0.78
N ASP A 18 -4.82 -11.77 -0.79
CA ASP A 18 -4.51 -11.03 -2.00
C ASP A 18 -3.60 -11.83 -2.95
N HIS A 19 -3.44 -11.36 -4.18
CA HIS A 19 -2.67 -12.04 -5.21
C HIS A 19 -1.25 -11.48 -5.30
N LEU A 20 -0.31 -12.33 -5.73
CA LEU A 20 1.05 -11.88 -6.05
C LEU A 20 1.04 -10.93 -7.27
N PRO A 21 1.99 -9.98 -7.38
CA PRO A 21 3.11 -9.72 -6.46
C PRO A 21 2.68 -9.06 -5.14
N PRO A 22 3.50 -9.14 -4.07
CA PRO A 22 3.19 -8.49 -2.79
C PRO A 22 2.99 -6.98 -2.94
N HIS A 23 1.84 -6.49 -2.50
CA HIS A 23 1.45 -5.10 -2.64
C HIS A 23 0.61 -4.62 -1.45
N PHE A 24 0.54 -3.31 -1.28
CA PHE A 24 -0.41 -2.65 -0.38
C PHE A 24 -1.31 -1.72 -1.18
N HIS A 25 -2.48 -1.40 -0.62
CA HIS A 25 -3.41 -0.45 -1.23
C HIS A 25 -3.32 0.89 -0.54
N VAL A 26 -3.39 1.95 -1.34
CA VAL A 26 -3.56 3.32 -0.89
C VAL A 26 -4.96 3.76 -1.28
N LEU A 27 -5.84 3.89 -0.28
CA LEU A 27 -7.19 4.40 -0.49
C LEU A 27 -7.24 5.87 -0.08
N MET A 28 -7.48 6.73 -1.06
CA MET A 28 -7.65 8.17 -0.88
C MET A 28 -9.01 8.49 -0.24
N ASN A 29 -9.11 9.62 0.45
CA ASN A 29 -10.37 10.08 1.05
C ASN A 29 -11.45 10.38 -0.01
N ASP A 30 -11.05 10.66 -1.25
CA ASP A 30 -11.96 10.87 -2.40
C ASP A 30 -12.44 9.55 -3.04
N GLY A 31 -12.03 8.40 -2.49
CA GLY A 31 -12.44 7.08 -2.95
C GLY A 31 -11.56 6.47 -4.03
N ARG A 32 -10.58 7.21 -4.60
CA ARG A 32 -9.61 6.61 -5.52
C ARG A 32 -8.70 5.64 -4.79
N GLU A 33 -8.26 4.61 -5.51
CA GLU A 33 -7.34 3.61 -5.01
C GLU A 33 -6.16 3.39 -5.95
N ALA A 34 -5.00 3.13 -5.37
CA ALA A 34 -3.83 2.61 -6.06
C ALA A 34 -3.26 1.40 -5.32
N TRP A 35 -2.66 0.48 -6.07
CA TRP A 35 -1.94 -0.67 -5.53
C TRP A 35 -0.46 -0.43 -5.77
N VAL A 36 0.33 -0.60 -4.71
CA VAL A 36 1.75 -0.26 -4.71
C VAL A 36 2.55 -1.49 -4.31
N ARG A 37 3.53 -1.84 -5.14
CA ARG A 37 4.46 -2.93 -4.86
C ARG A 37 5.25 -2.66 -3.58
N ILE A 38 5.36 -3.67 -2.72
CA ILE A 38 6.12 -3.55 -1.47
C ILE A 38 7.62 -3.44 -1.74
N ASP A 39 8.14 -4.13 -2.76
CA ASP A 39 9.58 -4.18 -3.03
C ASP A 39 10.14 -2.95 -3.77
N THR A 40 9.37 -2.41 -4.73
CA THR A 40 9.82 -1.31 -5.61
C THR A 40 9.12 0.02 -5.36
N GLN A 41 8.03 0.06 -4.58
CA GLN A 41 7.14 1.23 -4.46
C GLN A 41 6.49 1.67 -5.79
N GLU A 42 6.50 0.80 -6.81
CA GLU A 42 5.85 1.04 -8.09
C GLU A 42 4.32 0.94 -7.94
N ILE A 43 3.61 1.90 -8.53
CA ILE A 43 2.15 1.85 -8.67
C ILE A 43 1.82 0.87 -9.79
N ILE A 44 1.22 -0.27 -9.47
CA ILE A 44 0.88 -1.33 -10.42
C ILE A 44 -0.61 -1.34 -10.82
N HIS A 45 -1.45 -0.61 -10.08
CA HIS A 45 -2.86 -0.45 -10.40
C HIS A 45 -3.38 0.89 -9.87
N GLY A 46 -4.40 1.44 -10.54
CA GLY A 46 -5.08 2.67 -10.13
C GLY A 46 -4.65 3.92 -10.91
N LYS A 47 -5.42 4.99 -10.75
CA LYS A 47 -5.18 6.32 -11.37
C LYS A 47 -4.88 7.36 -10.29
N ILE A 48 -3.74 7.19 -9.64
CA ILE A 48 -3.19 8.12 -8.66
C ILE A 48 -1.77 8.44 -9.09
N ALA A 49 -1.44 9.72 -9.23
CA ALA A 49 -0.08 10.11 -9.57
C ALA A 49 0.84 9.92 -8.35
N SER A 50 2.09 9.48 -8.56
CA SER A 50 3.04 9.24 -7.46
C SER A 50 3.24 10.46 -6.55
N ARG A 51 3.12 11.67 -7.11
CA ARG A 51 3.17 12.93 -6.35
C ARG A 51 2.04 13.09 -5.33
N GLU A 52 0.86 12.53 -5.59
CA GLU A 52 -0.30 12.61 -4.69
C GLU A 52 -0.12 11.74 -3.45
N ILE A 53 0.72 10.70 -3.54
CA ILE A 53 1.00 9.74 -2.46
C ILE A 53 2.49 9.69 -2.09
N ALA A 54 3.24 10.76 -2.38
CA ALA A 54 4.69 10.78 -2.20
C ALA A 54 5.11 10.47 -0.75
N GLU A 55 4.36 10.97 0.22
CA GLU A 55 4.57 10.68 1.65
C GLU A 55 4.40 9.18 1.95
N VAL A 56 3.37 8.55 1.37
CA VAL A 56 3.12 7.11 1.51
C VAL A 56 4.25 6.30 0.90
N LEU A 57 4.75 6.68 -0.30
CA LEU A 57 5.85 5.99 -0.96
C LEU A 57 7.14 6.09 -0.15
N ALA A 58 7.46 7.26 0.39
CA ALA A 58 8.61 7.45 1.26
C ALA A 58 8.51 6.62 2.55
N TRP A 59 7.34 6.63 3.19
CA TRP A 59 7.06 5.81 4.37
C TRP A 59 7.17 4.31 4.06
N ALA A 60 6.62 3.84 2.94
CA ALA A 60 6.65 2.44 2.55
C ALA A 60 8.07 1.94 2.29
N LYS A 61 8.95 2.79 1.72
CA LYS A 61 10.36 2.45 1.52
C LYS A 61 11.09 2.18 2.84
N VAL A 62 10.79 2.94 3.89
CA VAL A 62 11.38 2.74 5.23
C VAL A 62 10.76 1.53 5.96
N ASN A 63 9.50 1.23 5.69
CA ASN A 63 8.73 0.18 6.37
C ASN A 63 8.60 -1.11 5.53
N ARG A 64 9.45 -1.31 4.52
CA ARG A 64 9.32 -2.38 3.54
C ARG A 64 9.26 -3.77 4.17
N GLU A 65 10.15 -4.07 5.10
CA GLU A 65 10.23 -5.39 5.76
C GLU A 65 8.95 -5.69 6.54
N LYS A 66 8.50 -4.72 7.35
CA LYS A 66 7.23 -4.81 8.08
C LYS A 66 6.03 -5.02 7.16
N LEU A 67 5.98 -4.33 6.01
CA LEU A 67 4.90 -4.51 5.05
C LEU A 67 4.92 -5.91 4.42
N ALA A 68 6.11 -6.45 4.13
CA ALA A 68 6.27 -7.80 3.58
C ALA A 68 5.83 -8.87 4.59
N GLU A 69 6.26 -8.76 5.85
CA GLU A 69 5.87 -9.67 6.94
C GLU A 69 4.34 -9.70 7.12
N ILE A 70 3.72 -8.52 7.24
CA ILE A 70 2.26 -8.42 7.37
C ILE A 70 1.54 -9.00 6.15
N PHE A 71 2.08 -8.78 4.95
CA PHE A 71 1.51 -9.37 3.73
C PHE A 71 1.55 -10.89 3.84
N GLU A 72 2.72 -11.48 4.09
CA GLU A 72 2.89 -12.94 4.22
C GLU A 72 1.95 -13.54 5.28
N GLU A 73 1.84 -12.92 6.46
CA GLU A 73 0.92 -13.35 7.53
C GLU A 73 -0.55 -13.38 7.08
N LEU A 74 -0.97 -12.40 6.27
CA LEU A 74 -2.35 -12.28 5.77
C LEU A 74 -2.64 -13.19 4.58
N GLN A 75 -1.62 -13.85 4.02
CA GLN A 75 -1.76 -14.82 2.94
C GLN A 75 -1.91 -16.27 3.40
N LEU A 76 -1.62 -16.55 4.68
CA LEU A 76 -1.85 -17.84 5.33
C LEU A 76 -3.35 -18.10 5.58
#